data_AF-A0A7H4P2P2-F1
#
_entry.id   AF-A0A7H4P2P2-F1
#
_cell.length_a   1.000
_cell.length_b   1.000
_cell.length_c   1.000
_cell.angle_alpha   90.00
_cell.angle_beta   90.00
_cell.angle_gamma   90.00
#
_symmetry.space_group_name_H-M   'P 1'
#
loop_
_entity.id
_entity.type
_entity.pdbx_description
1 polymer ?
#
loop_
_entity_poly.entity_id
_entity_poly.type
_entity_poly.pdbx_seq_one_letter_code
_entity_poly.pdbx_strand_id
1 'polypeptide(L)'
;MGAEAAILRLRKQNIPAILADNSALLTGLLLAVSIPPFAPWWMVVLGTAFAVIIAKQLYGGLGHNPFNPAMIGYVVLLISFPVQMTSWLPPHEIAAHVPGFSDALRMIFTGHTATGGDMNSLRIGIDGISQATPLDTFKTSLHAGHPVSEILQYPIYGGELAGLGWQWVNVAWLAGGLFLLWQKAIRWHIPLSFLLSLAVCATLGWLFSPESLASPQMHLLSGATMLGAFFILTDPVTASTTNRGRLIFGALAGLLVWLIRSFGGYPDGVAFAVLLANITVPLIDYYTRPRAYGHR
;
A
#
# COMPACT_ATOMS: atom_id res chain seq x y z
N MET A 1 15.38 -12.85 -3.13
CA MET A 1 16.54 -13.40 -3.86
C MET A 1 16.59 -14.93 -3.85
N GLY A 2 16.58 -15.61 -2.70
CA GLY A 2 16.64 -17.08 -2.65
C GLY A 2 15.55 -17.80 -3.48
N ALA A 3 14.29 -17.37 -3.33
CA ALA A 3 13.17 -17.91 -4.12
C ALA A 3 13.33 -17.71 -5.64
N GLU A 4 13.84 -16.55 -6.06
CA GLU A 4 14.10 -16.26 -7.46
C GLU A 4 15.22 -17.15 -8.02
N ALA A 5 16.34 -17.25 -7.30
CA ALA A 5 17.46 -18.10 -7.67
C ALA A 5 17.04 -19.57 -7.83
N ALA A 6 16.19 -20.07 -6.94
CA ALA A 6 15.65 -21.43 -7.00
C ALA A 6 14.86 -21.66 -8.30
N ILE A 7 13.96 -20.74 -8.67
CA ILE A 7 13.17 -20.88 -9.90
C ILE A 7 14.02 -20.71 -11.15
N LEU A 8 14.95 -19.78 -11.16
CA LEU A 8 15.86 -19.60 -12.30
C LEU A 8 16.70 -20.86 -12.53
N ARG A 9 17.13 -21.52 -11.46
CA ARG A 9 17.82 -22.82 -11.54
C ARG A 9 16.91 -23.90 -12.15
N LEU A 10 15.65 -23.99 -11.73
CA LEU A 10 14.67 -24.92 -12.30
C LEU A 10 14.39 -24.64 -13.78
N ARG A 11 14.35 -23.36 -14.18
CA ARG A 11 14.16 -22.90 -15.57
C ARG A 11 15.44 -22.98 -16.42
N LYS A 12 16.58 -23.40 -15.85
CA LYS A 12 17.90 -23.44 -16.52
C LYS A 12 18.30 -22.09 -17.13
N GLN A 13 17.99 -20.99 -16.44
CA GLN A 13 18.30 -19.62 -16.88
C GLN A 13 19.59 -19.08 -16.24
N ASN A 14 20.10 -17.98 -16.79
CA ASN A 14 21.29 -17.30 -16.28
C ASN A 14 21.00 -16.57 -14.96
N ILE A 15 21.28 -17.25 -13.84
CA ILE A 15 21.02 -16.77 -12.48
C ILE A 15 21.70 -15.42 -12.16
N PRO A 16 23.02 -15.24 -12.32
CA PRO A 16 23.69 -14.01 -11.88
C PRO A 16 23.21 -12.77 -12.64
N ALA A 17 22.91 -12.90 -13.94
CA ALA A 17 22.44 -11.77 -14.75
C ALA A 17 21.07 -11.26 -14.28
N ILE A 18 20.15 -12.17 -13.94
CA ILE A 18 18.79 -11.80 -13.52
C ILE A 18 18.80 -11.31 -12.06
N LEU A 19 19.55 -11.93 -11.16
CA LEU A 19 19.63 -11.45 -9.77
C LEU A 19 20.26 -10.06 -9.65
N ALA A 20 21.13 -9.67 -10.59
CA ALA A 20 21.76 -8.35 -10.62
C ALA A 20 20.78 -7.21 -10.92
N ASP A 21 19.58 -7.50 -11.43
CA ASP A 21 18.56 -6.48 -11.71
C ASP A 21 17.92 -5.89 -10.43
N ASN A 22 18.18 -6.50 -9.26
CA ASN A 22 17.66 -6.12 -7.94
C ASN A 22 16.13 -5.99 -7.83
N SER A 23 15.38 -6.44 -8.81
CA SER A 23 13.93 -6.25 -8.87
C SER A 23 13.19 -7.14 -7.85
N ALA A 24 13.72 -8.32 -7.54
CA ALA A 24 13.19 -9.13 -6.43
C ALA A 24 13.52 -8.53 -5.05
N LEU A 25 14.62 -7.79 -4.91
CA LEU A 25 14.93 -7.06 -3.69
C LEU A 25 13.94 -5.90 -3.50
N LEU A 26 13.69 -5.12 -4.55
CA LEU A 26 12.70 -4.05 -4.54
C LEU A 26 11.29 -4.59 -4.22
N THR A 27 10.90 -5.70 -4.84
CA THR A 27 9.62 -6.38 -4.55
C THR A 27 9.51 -6.76 -3.07
N GLY A 28 10.57 -7.34 -2.51
CA GLY A 28 10.62 -7.71 -1.10
C GLY A 28 10.57 -6.49 -0.18
N LEU A 29 11.25 -5.39 -0.52
CA LEU A 29 11.24 -4.14 0.25
C LEU A 29 9.85 -3.50 0.26
N LEU A 30 9.21 -3.37 -0.90
CA LEU A 30 7.86 -2.82 -1.00
C LEU A 30 6.83 -3.65 -0.23
N LEU A 31 6.96 -4.98 -0.29
CA LEU A 31 6.12 -5.87 0.50
C LEU A 31 6.39 -5.70 2.00
N ALA A 32 7.65 -5.66 2.42
CA ALA A 32 8.04 -5.51 3.83
C ALA A 32 7.52 -4.20 4.44
N VAL A 33 7.50 -3.12 3.68
CA VAL A 33 6.93 -1.83 4.10
C VAL A 33 5.40 -1.88 4.20
N SER A 34 4.74 -2.75 3.42
CA SER A 34 3.28 -2.84 3.36
C SER A 34 2.69 -3.73 4.45
N ILE A 35 3.47 -4.63 5.05
CA ILE A 35 3.01 -5.56 6.09
C ILE A 35 3.23 -4.98 7.51
N PRO A 36 2.46 -5.45 8.51
CA PRO A 36 2.67 -5.03 9.89
C PRO A 36 4.07 -5.38 10.42
N PRO A 37 4.67 -4.54 11.28
CA PRO A 37 6.05 -4.72 11.76
C PRO A 37 6.25 -5.99 12.61
N PHE A 38 5.20 -6.46 13.28
CA PHE A 38 5.22 -7.68 14.10
C PHE A 38 4.58 -8.89 13.41
N ALA A 39 4.39 -8.82 12.09
CA ALA A 39 3.93 -9.98 11.34
C ALA A 39 4.89 -11.16 11.57
N PRO A 40 4.36 -12.38 11.81
CA PRO A 40 5.20 -13.56 12.01
C PRO A 40 6.13 -13.79 10.82
N TRP A 41 7.38 -14.18 11.08
CA TRP A 41 8.40 -14.35 10.04
C TRP A 41 7.95 -15.25 8.87
N TRP A 42 7.20 -16.31 9.16
CA TRP A 42 6.71 -17.27 8.17
C TRP A 42 5.75 -16.62 7.17
N MET A 43 5.00 -15.60 7.60
CA MET A 43 4.07 -14.86 6.75
C MET A 43 4.83 -13.99 5.75
N VAL A 44 5.91 -13.35 6.20
CA VAL A 44 6.81 -12.57 5.33
C VAL A 44 7.45 -13.47 4.28
N VAL A 45 7.93 -14.65 4.70
CA VAL A 45 8.50 -15.65 3.78
C VAL A 45 7.46 -16.11 2.75
N LEU A 46 6.23 -16.41 3.18
CA LEU A 46 5.16 -16.84 2.29
C LEU A 46 4.75 -15.75 1.30
N GLY A 47 4.57 -14.51 1.76
CA GLY A 47 4.19 -13.38 0.90
C GLY A 47 5.28 -13.06 -0.12
N THR A 48 6.55 -13.03 0.30
CA THR A 48 7.68 -12.80 -0.61
C THR A 48 7.85 -13.94 -1.60
N ALA A 49 7.66 -15.19 -1.18
CA ALA A 49 7.67 -16.34 -2.07
C ALA A 49 6.56 -16.22 -3.11
N PHE A 50 5.33 -15.89 -2.72
CA PHE A 50 4.21 -15.75 -3.65
C PHE A 50 4.42 -14.60 -4.64
N ALA A 51 4.89 -13.45 -4.16
CA ALA A 51 5.22 -12.29 -5.00
C ALA A 51 6.29 -12.65 -6.06
N VAL A 52 7.37 -13.33 -5.66
CA VAL A 52 8.46 -13.64 -6.57
C VAL A 52 8.12 -14.81 -7.49
N ILE A 53 7.59 -15.89 -6.94
CA ILE A 53 7.38 -17.15 -7.67
C ILE A 53 6.16 -17.03 -8.58
N ILE A 54 5.01 -16.66 -8.01
CA ILE A 54 3.73 -16.70 -8.71
C ILE A 54 3.51 -15.41 -9.48
N ALA A 55 3.67 -14.26 -8.83
CA ALA A 55 3.33 -12.99 -9.47
C ALA A 55 4.36 -12.52 -10.50
N LYS A 56 5.64 -12.87 -10.33
CA LYS A 56 6.72 -12.45 -11.23
C LYS A 56 7.22 -13.59 -12.14
N GLN A 57 7.75 -14.65 -11.55
CA GLN A 57 8.49 -15.66 -12.33
C GLN A 57 7.61 -16.59 -13.16
N LEU A 58 6.37 -16.86 -12.74
CA LEU A 58 5.41 -17.68 -13.49
C LEU A 58 5.12 -17.08 -14.89
N TYR A 59 5.10 -15.76 -15.00
CA TYR A 59 4.83 -15.04 -16.25
C TYR A 59 6.08 -14.83 -17.12
N GLY A 60 7.24 -15.32 -16.69
CA GLY A 60 8.48 -15.25 -17.45
C GLY A 60 9.58 -14.41 -16.82
N GLY A 61 9.29 -13.61 -15.79
CA GLY A 61 10.25 -12.77 -15.08
C GLY A 61 9.97 -11.27 -15.23
N LEU A 62 11.00 -10.45 -15.05
CA LEU A 62 10.89 -8.99 -15.17
C LEU A 62 10.45 -8.59 -16.59
N GLY A 63 9.49 -7.66 -16.69
CA GLY A 63 8.99 -7.16 -17.98
C GLY A 63 7.81 -7.95 -18.55
N HIS A 64 7.52 -9.13 -17.99
CA HIS A 64 6.39 -9.98 -18.41
C HIS A 64 5.29 -10.10 -17.36
N ASN A 65 5.51 -9.61 -16.14
CA ASN A 65 4.52 -9.65 -15.08
C ASN A 65 3.35 -8.68 -15.40
N PRO A 66 2.11 -9.16 -15.54
CA PRO A 66 0.95 -8.30 -15.83
C PRO A 66 0.55 -7.44 -14.64
N PHE A 67 0.99 -7.81 -13.44
CA PHE A 67 0.62 -7.18 -12.17
C PHE A 67 1.85 -6.84 -11.35
N ASN A 68 1.71 -5.85 -10.47
CA ASN A 68 2.75 -5.49 -9.51
C ASN A 68 2.97 -6.67 -8.53
N PRO A 69 4.15 -7.30 -8.53
CA PRO A 69 4.36 -8.54 -7.77
C PRO A 69 4.25 -8.34 -6.25
N ALA A 70 4.71 -7.19 -5.74
CA ALA A 70 4.64 -6.87 -4.31
C ALA A 70 3.19 -6.74 -3.86
N MET A 71 2.35 -6.09 -4.67
CA MET A 71 0.93 -5.94 -4.36
C MET A 71 0.16 -7.26 -4.39
N ILE A 72 0.51 -8.19 -5.29
CA ILE A 72 -0.07 -9.55 -5.25
C ILE A 72 0.31 -10.24 -3.95
N GLY A 73 1.60 -10.21 -3.57
CA GLY A 73 2.04 -10.80 -2.30
C GLY A 73 1.27 -10.23 -1.10
N TYR A 74 1.13 -8.90 -1.05
CA TYR A 74 0.38 -8.22 0.00
C TYR A 74 -1.10 -8.62 0.03
N VAL A 75 -1.78 -8.62 -1.12
CA VAL A 75 -3.21 -8.97 -1.20
C VAL A 75 -3.46 -10.43 -0.82
N VAL A 76 -2.58 -11.35 -1.22
CA VAL A 76 -2.69 -12.76 -0.81
C VAL A 76 -2.57 -12.90 0.70
N LEU A 77 -1.62 -12.21 1.32
CA LEU A 77 -1.49 -12.21 2.78
C LEU A 77 -2.72 -11.60 3.46
N LEU A 78 -3.20 -10.46 2.96
CA LEU A 78 -4.35 -9.75 3.52
C LEU A 78 -5.63 -10.60 3.48
N ILE A 79 -5.87 -11.32 2.38
CA ILE A 79 -7.04 -12.21 2.24
C ILE A 79 -6.88 -13.48 3.08
N SER A 80 -5.69 -14.09 3.08
CA SER A 80 -5.47 -15.38 3.71
C SER A 80 -5.28 -15.28 5.23
N PHE A 81 -4.72 -14.17 5.71
CA PHE A 81 -4.36 -13.93 7.10
C PHE A 81 -4.79 -12.53 7.60
N PRO A 82 -6.09 -12.21 7.54
CA PRO A 82 -6.58 -10.85 7.81
C PRO A 82 -6.28 -10.39 9.23
N VAL A 83 -6.40 -11.26 10.24
CA VAL A 83 -6.18 -10.93 11.66
C VAL A 83 -4.76 -10.40 11.90
N GLN A 84 -3.75 -11.10 11.38
CA GLN A 84 -2.36 -10.70 11.53
C GLN A 84 -2.07 -9.43 10.72
N MET A 85 -2.66 -9.31 9.52
CA MET A 85 -2.44 -8.17 8.62
C MET A 85 -3.10 -6.86 9.09
N THR A 86 -4.09 -6.94 9.98
CA THR A 86 -4.72 -5.77 10.64
C THR A 86 -4.17 -5.48 12.03
N SER A 87 -3.23 -6.29 12.53
CA SER A 87 -2.62 -6.11 13.85
C SER A 87 -1.46 -5.11 13.81
N TRP A 88 -1.77 -3.81 13.87
CA TRP A 88 -0.78 -2.72 13.90
C TRP A 88 -0.60 -2.15 15.30
N LEU A 89 0.59 -1.66 15.64
CA LEU A 89 0.78 -0.96 16.91
C LEU A 89 0.19 0.46 16.86
N PRO A 90 -0.31 0.97 18.00
CA PRO A 90 -0.63 2.38 18.11
C PRO A 90 0.63 3.26 17.94
N PRO A 91 0.48 4.52 17.50
CA PRO A 91 1.54 5.52 17.53
C PRO A 91 2.18 5.63 18.92
N HIS A 92 3.49 5.89 18.95
CA HIS A 92 4.30 5.93 20.17
C HIS A 92 3.72 6.84 21.27
N GLU A 93 3.13 7.97 20.87
CA GLU A 93 2.56 8.97 21.78
C GLU A 93 1.32 8.47 22.55
N ILE A 94 0.60 7.49 21.99
CA ILE A 94 -0.63 6.93 22.57
C ILE A 94 -0.48 5.44 22.93
N ALA A 95 0.72 4.87 22.76
CA ALA A 95 1.02 3.49 23.09
C ALA A 95 1.21 3.33 24.60
N ALA A 96 0.47 2.39 25.21
CA ALA A 96 0.63 2.10 26.64
C ALA A 96 1.98 1.41 26.95
N HIS A 97 2.46 0.59 26.02
CA HIS A 97 3.73 -0.13 26.13
C HIS A 97 4.50 -0.03 24.83
N VAL A 98 5.73 0.48 24.90
CA VAL A 98 6.66 0.52 23.77
C VAL A 98 7.54 -0.72 23.84
N PRO A 99 7.42 -1.68 22.89
CA PRO A 99 8.28 -2.85 22.88
C PRO A 99 9.72 -2.46 22.54
N GLY A 100 10.68 -2.99 23.29
CA GLY A 100 12.10 -2.84 22.98
C GLY A 100 12.52 -3.70 21.78
N PHE A 101 13.76 -3.53 21.31
CA PHE A 101 14.31 -4.29 20.18
C PHE A 101 14.27 -5.82 20.41
N SER A 102 14.57 -6.27 21.64
CA SER A 102 14.53 -7.70 21.98
C SER A 102 13.11 -8.26 21.98
N ASP A 103 12.13 -7.48 22.46
CA ASP A 103 10.73 -7.87 22.43
C ASP A 103 10.22 -7.95 21.00
N ALA A 104 10.67 -7.03 20.15
CA ALA A 104 10.33 -7.04 18.74
C ALA A 104 10.77 -8.32 18.02
N LEU A 105 12.02 -8.75 18.25
CA LEU A 105 12.52 -9.99 17.69
C LEU A 105 11.76 -11.21 18.22
N ARG A 106 11.54 -11.29 19.54
CA ARG A 106 10.80 -12.41 20.13
C ARG A 106 9.36 -12.47 19.61
N MET A 107 8.71 -11.32 19.47
CA MET A 107 7.36 -11.22 18.92
C MET A 107 7.31 -11.80 17.48
N ILE A 108 8.24 -11.40 16.61
CA ILE A 108 8.29 -11.88 15.20
C ILE A 108 8.54 -13.39 15.10
N PHE A 109 9.42 -13.94 15.95
CA PHE A 109 9.84 -15.34 15.86
C PHE A 109 8.98 -16.32 16.67
N THR A 110 8.47 -15.89 17.83
CA THR A 110 7.83 -16.77 18.81
C THR A 110 6.37 -16.43 19.10
N GLY A 111 5.89 -15.24 18.74
CA GLY A 111 4.52 -14.84 19.09
C GLY A 111 4.37 -14.17 20.45
N HIS A 112 5.45 -14.01 21.22
CA HIS A 112 5.41 -13.50 22.60
C HIS A 112 6.55 -12.50 22.87
N THR A 113 6.33 -11.55 23.78
CA THR A 113 7.37 -10.63 24.30
C THR A 113 8.25 -11.32 25.33
N ALA A 114 9.34 -10.67 25.77
CA ALA A 114 10.21 -11.24 26.80
C ALA A 114 9.51 -11.45 28.16
N THR A 115 8.46 -10.68 28.43
CA THR A 115 7.63 -10.77 29.62
C THR A 115 6.44 -11.73 29.47
N GLY A 116 6.32 -12.43 28.32
CA GLY A 116 5.22 -13.35 28.03
C GLY A 116 3.93 -12.66 27.60
N GLY A 117 3.98 -11.37 27.25
CA GLY A 117 2.85 -10.65 26.68
C GLY A 117 2.64 -11.02 25.21
N ASP A 118 1.37 -11.10 24.80
CA ASP A 118 0.99 -11.38 23.41
C ASP A 118 0.76 -10.09 22.63
N MET A 119 0.59 -10.21 21.31
CA MET A 119 0.25 -9.07 20.44
C MET A 119 -0.95 -8.25 20.95
N ASN A 120 -1.94 -8.91 21.55
CA ASN A 120 -3.09 -8.23 22.15
C ASN A 120 -2.70 -7.27 23.28
N SER A 121 -1.71 -7.63 24.10
CA SER A 121 -1.24 -6.77 25.19
C SER A 121 -0.54 -5.51 24.68
N LEU A 122 0.22 -5.63 23.59
CA LEU A 122 0.87 -4.50 22.91
C LEU A 122 -0.12 -3.62 22.15
N ARG A 123 -1.29 -4.18 21.82
CA ARG A 123 -2.37 -3.49 21.09
C ARG A 123 -3.20 -2.57 21.97
N ILE A 124 -3.25 -2.82 23.27
CA ILE A 124 -4.09 -2.05 24.21
C ILE A 124 -3.47 -0.66 24.39
N GLY A 125 -4.03 0.34 23.67
CA GLY A 125 -3.87 1.77 23.98
C GLY A 125 -4.93 2.24 25.00
N ILE A 126 -4.94 3.55 25.28
CA ILE A 126 -5.85 4.19 26.26
C ILE A 126 -7.34 3.87 26.01
N ASP A 127 -7.74 3.60 24.76
CA ASP A 127 -9.14 3.29 24.39
C ASP A 127 -9.32 1.96 23.60
N GLY A 128 -8.37 1.02 23.67
CA GLY A 128 -8.55 -0.35 23.15
C GLY A 128 -8.68 -0.50 21.61
N ILE A 129 -8.64 0.59 20.85
CA ILE A 129 -8.66 0.60 19.38
C ILE A 129 -7.24 0.88 18.89
N SER A 130 -6.48 -0.18 18.53
CA SER A 130 -5.36 -0.02 17.59
C SER A 130 -5.83 -0.49 16.21
N GLN A 131 -5.52 0.32 15.21
CA GLN A 131 -5.87 0.11 13.82
C GLN A 131 -4.68 0.48 12.93
N ALA A 132 -4.73 0.03 11.67
CA ALA A 132 -3.61 0.23 10.76
C ALA A 132 -3.35 1.70 10.46
N THR A 133 -4.40 2.52 10.40
CA THR A 133 -4.30 3.94 10.02
C THR A 133 -5.41 4.77 10.69
N PRO A 134 -5.28 6.11 10.72
CA PRO A 134 -6.35 7.01 11.14
C PRO A 134 -7.60 6.79 10.28
N LEU A 135 -7.45 6.62 8.95
CA LEU A 135 -8.57 6.28 8.07
C LEU A 135 -9.29 4.97 8.44
N ASP A 136 -8.54 3.97 8.88
CA ASP A 136 -9.08 2.70 9.38
C ASP A 136 -9.86 2.89 10.69
N THR A 137 -9.30 3.68 11.61
CA THR A 137 -9.96 4.03 12.88
C THR A 137 -11.28 4.75 12.64
N PHE A 138 -11.30 5.73 11.71
CA PHE A 138 -12.52 6.44 11.33
C PHE A 138 -13.58 5.48 10.80
N LYS A 139 -13.21 4.64 9.83
CA LYS A 139 -14.14 3.73 9.18
C LYS A 139 -14.71 2.69 10.14
N THR A 140 -13.84 2.06 10.93
CA THR A 140 -14.24 1.02 11.88
C THR A 140 -15.17 1.59 12.95
N SER A 141 -14.85 2.78 13.48
CA SER A 141 -15.67 3.44 14.50
C SER A 141 -17.03 3.90 13.95
N LEU A 142 -17.06 4.37 12.69
CA LEU A 142 -18.31 4.72 12.01
C LEU A 142 -19.20 3.48 11.81
N HIS A 143 -18.63 2.34 11.43
CA HIS A 143 -19.38 1.08 11.30
C HIS A 143 -19.85 0.54 12.65
N ALA A 144 -19.13 0.84 13.73
CA ALA A 144 -19.57 0.56 15.09
C ALA A 144 -20.69 1.49 15.59
N GLY A 145 -21.07 2.49 14.80
CA GLY A 145 -22.19 3.40 15.07
C GLY A 145 -21.81 4.67 15.83
N HIS A 146 -20.51 4.95 16.02
CA HIS A 146 -20.07 6.19 16.66
C HIS A 146 -20.27 7.38 15.70
N PRO A 147 -20.80 8.51 16.18
CA PRO A 147 -20.92 9.72 15.37
C PRO A 147 -19.54 10.30 15.05
N VAL A 148 -19.41 10.94 13.88
CA VAL A 148 -18.15 11.55 13.43
C VAL A 148 -17.57 12.56 14.43
N SER A 149 -18.43 13.29 15.13
CA SER A 149 -18.03 14.27 16.16
C SER A 149 -17.29 13.64 17.34
N GLU A 150 -17.63 12.41 17.70
CA GLU A 150 -16.98 11.63 18.76
C GLU A 150 -15.68 11.01 18.24
N ILE A 151 -15.72 10.43 17.04
CA ILE A 151 -14.55 9.80 16.39
C ILE A 151 -13.40 10.79 16.27
N LEU A 152 -13.66 12.02 15.83
CA LEU A 152 -12.63 13.04 15.65
C LEU A 152 -12.02 13.55 16.97
N GLN A 153 -12.62 13.22 18.12
CA GLN A 153 -12.05 13.53 19.43
C GLN A 153 -11.08 12.45 19.94
N TYR A 154 -10.98 11.31 19.23
CA TYR A 154 -10.08 10.24 19.65
C TYR A 154 -8.62 10.73 19.68
N PRO A 155 -7.79 10.21 20.61
CA PRO A 155 -6.40 10.64 20.77
C PRO A 155 -5.59 10.59 19.46
N ILE A 156 -5.90 9.66 18.56
CA ILE A 156 -5.23 9.53 17.26
C ILE A 156 -5.39 10.76 16.37
N TYR A 157 -6.42 11.59 16.58
CA TYR A 157 -6.67 12.84 15.83
C TYR A 157 -6.27 14.11 16.60
N GLY A 158 -5.72 13.96 17.81
CA GLY A 158 -5.41 15.08 18.71
C GLY A 158 -4.30 16.00 18.19
N GLY A 159 -4.66 16.94 17.31
CA GLY A 159 -3.82 18.09 16.94
C GLY A 159 -3.25 18.09 15.51
N GLU A 160 -3.52 17.07 14.69
CA GLU A 160 -2.89 16.94 13.35
C GLU A 160 -3.92 16.67 12.24
N LEU A 161 -3.63 17.15 11.02
CA LEU A 161 -4.56 17.15 9.87
C LEU A 161 -4.99 15.74 9.41
N ALA A 162 -4.17 14.73 9.69
CA ALA A 162 -4.38 13.36 9.21
C ALA A 162 -4.10 12.29 10.26
N GLY A 163 -4.08 12.68 11.54
CA GLY A 163 -3.75 11.85 12.68
C GLY A 163 -2.26 11.82 13.05
N LEU A 164 -2.01 11.52 14.33
CA LEU A 164 -0.67 11.57 14.94
C LEU A 164 0.31 10.65 14.22
N GLY A 165 1.49 11.19 13.88
CA GLY A 165 2.59 10.49 13.20
C GLY A 165 2.39 10.20 11.71
N TRP A 166 1.15 9.95 11.26
CA TRP A 166 0.85 9.53 9.88
C TRP A 166 1.10 10.61 8.83
N GLN A 167 0.88 11.87 9.19
CA GLN A 167 1.22 13.00 8.34
C GLN A 167 2.71 13.01 7.99
N TRP A 168 3.59 12.80 8.98
CA TRP A 168 5.04 12.79 8.79
C TRP A 168 5.51 11.61 7.93
N VAL A 169 4.90 10.44 8.11
CA VAL A 169 5.16 9.27 7.25
C VAL A 169 4.79 9.57 5.80
N ASN A 170 3.62 10.16 5.55
CA ASN A 170 3.21 10.53 4.19
C ASN A 170 4.07 11.65 3.60
N VAL A 171 4.50 12.62 4.39
CA VAL A 171 5.45 13.67 3.95
C VAL A 171 6.80 13.06 3.58
N ALA A 172 7.30 12.08 4.33
CA ALA A 172 8.54 11.37 3.99
C ALA A 172 8.42 10.61 2.66
N TRP A 173 7.30 9.90 2.45
CA TRP A 173 7.02 9.23 1.17
C TRP A 173 6.87 10.22 0.01
N LEU A 174 6.20 11.36 0.25
CA LEU A 174 6.09 12.44 -0.73
C LEU A 174 7.46 13.00 -1.10
N ALA A 175 8.32 13.28 -0.12
CA ALA A 175 9.68 13.76 -0.35
C ALA A 175 10.50 12.76 -1.17
N GLY A 176 10.43 11.46 -0.84
CA GLY A 176 11.04 10.40 -1.63
C GLY A 176 10.48 10.33 -3.06
N GLY A 177 9.17 10.50 -3.23
CA GLY A 177 8.52 10.56 -4.54
C GLY A 177 8.94 11.75 -5.39
N LEU A 178 9.05 12.94 -4.79
CA LEU A 178 9.56 14.15 -5.43
C LEU A 178 11.03 13.98 -5.85
N PHE A 179 11.83 13.31 -5.02
CA PHE A 179 13.20 12.96 -5.36
C PHE A 179 13.27 12.03 -6.59
N LEU A 180 12.41 11.02 -6.68
CA LEU A 180 12.33 10.14 -7.86
C LEU A 180 11.88 10.90 -9.13
N LEU A 181 10.98 11.87 -9.00
CA LEU A 181 10.60 12.77 -10.10
C LEU A 181 11.76 13.65 -10.55
N TRP A 182 12.52 14.21 -9.60
CA TRP A 182 13.70 15.02 -9.88
C TRP A 182 14.79 14.22 -10.59
N GLN A 183 15.03 12.97 -10.16
CA GLN A 183 15.93 12.03 -10.84
C GLN A 183 15.40 11.53 -12.19
N LYS A 184 14.14 11.87 -12.55
CA LYS A 184 13.46 11.41 -13.76
C LYS A 184 13.33 9.88 -13.84
N ALA A 185 13.37 9.19 -12.69
CA ALA A 185 13.15 7.76 -12.60
C ALA A 185 11.67 7.42 -12.89
N ILE A 186 10.76 8.28 -12.43
CA ILE A 186 9.31 8.15 -12.64
C ILE A 186 8.75 9.36 -13.41
N ARG A 187 7.56 9.21 -13.99
CA ARG A 187 6.85 10.27 -14.71
C ARG A 187 5.75 10.86 -13.84
N TRP A 188 5.60 12.19 -13.86
CA TRP A 188 4.60 12.92 -13.06
C TRP A 188 3.14 12.60 -13.40
N HIS A 189 2.87 12.08 -14.60
CA HIS A 189 1.51 11.81 -15.08
C HIS A 189 0.73 10.88 -14.13
N ILE A 190 1.33 9.76 -13.69
CA ILE A 190 0.63 8.79 -12.84
C ILE A 190 0.40 9.34 -11.42
N PRO A 191 1.43 9.82 -10.68
CA PRO A 191 1.21 10.34 -9.33
C PRO A 191 0.22 11.52 -9.32
N LEU A 192 0.32 12.44 -10.28
CA LEU A 192 -0.57 13.60 -10.32
C LEU A 192 -2.01 13.21 -10.61
N SER A 193 -2.27 12.36 -11.63
CA SER A 193 -3.65 11.98 -11.95
C SER A 193 -4.29 11.13 -10.86
N PHE A 194 -3.51 10.28 -10.20
CA PHE A 194 -3.94 9.51 -9.03
C PHE A 194 -4.36 10.41 -7.87
N LEU A 195 -3.48 11.32 -7.44
CA LEU A 195 -3.76 12.22 -6.31
C LEU A 195 -4.91 13.17 -6.63
N LEU A 196 -4.96 13.71 -7.85
CA LEU A 196 -6.03 14.60 -8.27
C LEU A 196 -7.38 13.88 -8.30
N SER A 197 -7.45 12.68 -8.89
CA SER A 197 -8.70 11.92 -8.92
C SER A 197 -9.16 11.53 -7.52
N LEU A 198 -8.25 11.08 -6.66
CA LEU A 198 -8.57 10.76 -5.27
C LEU A 198 -9.08 11.99 -4.51
N ALA A 199 -8.42 13.15 -4.66
CA ALA A 199 -8.82 14.39 -4.02
C ALA A 199 -10.21 14.86 -4.49
N VAL A 200 -10.47 14.82 -5.80
CA VAL A 200 -11.76 15.23 -6.37
C VAL A 200 -12.88 14.31 -5.88
N CYS A 201 -12.71 12.99 -5.99
CA CYS A 201 -13.71 12.03 -5.53
C CYS A 201 -13.97 12.13 -4.02
N ALA A 202 -12.90 12.25 -3.22
CA ALA A 202 -13.03 12.43 -1.78
C ALA A 202 -13.73 13.75 -1.41
N THR A 203 -13.42 14.84 -2.11
CA THR A 203 -14.06 16.15 -1.88
C THR A 203 -15.54 16.12 -2.23
N LEU A 204 -15.90 15.56 -3.38
CA LEU A 204 -17.30 15.40 -3.77
C LEU A 204 -18.06 14.52 -2.78
N GLY A 205 -17.50 13.36 -2.42
CA GLY A 205 -18.10 12.47 -1.43
C GLY A 205 -18.33 13.16 -0.09
N TRP A 206 -17.31 13.82 0.45
CA TRP A 206 -17.40 14.54 1.71
C TRP A 206 -18.42 15.68 1.68
N LEU A 207 -18.53 16.43 0.57
CA LEU A 207 -19.52 17.51 0.43
C LEU A 207 -20.96 17.00 0.42
N PHE A 208 -21.21 15.82 -0.17
CA PHE A 208 -22.57 15.24 -0.22
C PHE A 208 -22.95 14.49 1.06
N SER A 209 -21.98 13.94 1.80
CA SER A 209 -22.24 13.15 3.00
C SER A 209 -21.10 13.28 4.02
N PRO A 210 -20.94 14.45 4.67
CA PRO A 210 -19.84 14.71 5.59
C PRO A 210 -19.93 13.88 6.89
N GLU A 211 -21.12 13.38 7.23
CA GLU A 211 -21.35 12.56 8.42
C GLU A 211 -20.99 11.08 8.22
N SER A 212 -20.75 10.64 6.98
CA SER A 212 -20.43 9.23 6.68
C SER A 212 -19.12 9.04 5.92
N LEU A 213 -18.59 10.09 5.29
CA LEU A 213 -17.38 10.02 4.49
C LEU A 213 -16.25 10.86 5.10
N ALA A 214 -15.03 10.32 5.04
CA ALA A 214 -13.86 10.99 5.56
C ALA A 214 -13.48 12.21 4.72
N SER A 215 -12.81 13.17 5.37
CA SER A 215 -12.36 14.39 4.71
C SER A 215 -11.27 14.14 3.64
N PRO A 216 -11.13 14.98 2.61
CA PRO A 216 -10.17 14.76 1.52
C PRO A 216 -8.71 14.67 1.99
N GLN A 217 -8.35 15.50 2.96
CA GLN A 217 -7.03 15.48 3.60
C GLN A 217 -6.73 14.12 4.25
N MET A 218 -7.72 13.49 4.86
CA MET A 218 -7.57 12.17 5.46
C MET A 218 -7.33 11.10 4.39
N HIS A 219 -7.99 11.19 3.24
CA HIS A 219 -7.70 10.29 2.12
C HIS A 219 -6.29 10.51 1.54
N LEU A 220 -5.82 11.75 1.46
CA LEU A 220 -4.52 12.07 0.85
C LEU A 220 -3.32 11.80 1.77
N LEU A 221 -3.46 12.09 3.05
CA LEU A 221 -2.36 12.09 4.03
C LEU A 221 -2.43 10.93 5.04
N SER A 222 -3.39 10.00 4.89
CA SER A 222 -3.45 8.77 5.67
C SER A 222 -3.18 7.53 4.82
N GLY A 223 -2.67 6.48 5.46
CA GLY A 223 -2.44 5.16 4.88
C GLY A 223 -1.41 5.16 3.78
N ALA A 224 -1.56 4.24 2.82
CA ALA A 224 -0.56 3.98 1.79
C ALA A 224 -0.67 4.92 0.57
N THR A 225 -1.32 6.08 0.68
CA THR A 225 -1.61 6.94 -0.48
C THR A 225 -0.35 7.44 -1.18
N MET A 226 0.60 8.03 -0.44
CA MET A 226 1.83 8.57 -1.03
C MET A 226 2.78 7.44 -1.48
N LEU A 227 2.89 6.38 -0.68
CA LEU A 227 3.62 5.16 -1.08
C LEU A 227 3.06 4.59 -2.40
N GLY A 228 1.74 4.47 -2.47
CA GLY A 228 0.98 4.03 -3.63
C GLY A 228 1.24 4.88 -4.87
N ALA A 229 1.10 6.20 -4.71
CA ALA A 229 1.23 7.17 -5.79
C ALA A 229 2.63 7.18 -6.42
N PHE A 230 3.69 7.12 -5.62
CA PHE A 230 5.05 7.38 -6.09
C PHE A 230 5.93 6.13 -6.25
N PHE A 231 5.65 5.04 -5.54
CA PHE A 231 6.51 3.85 -5.52
C PHE A 231 5.84 2.58 -6.06
N ILE A 232 4.49 2.51 -6.05
CA ILE A 232 3.76 1.31 -6.46
C ILE A 232 3.14 1.49 -7.85
N LEU A 233 2.33 2.54 -8.04
CA LEU A 233 1.64 2.83 -9.30
C LEU A 233 2.59 3.22 -10.44
N THR A 234 3.80 3.65 -10.10
CA THR A 234 4.84 4.10 -11.04
C THR A 234 5.74 2.97 -11.53
N ASP A 235 5.42 1.71 -11.21
CA ASP A 235 6.14 0.54 -11.73
C ASP A 235 6.13 0.53 -13.28
N PRO A 236 7.30 0.64 -13.94
CA PRO A 236 7.38 0.76 -15.38
C PRO A 236 6.92 -0.48 -16.14
N VAL A 237 6.84 -1.65 -15.48
CA VAL A 237 6.44 -2.89 -16.14
C VAL A 237 4.92 -3.02 -16.22
N THR A 238 4.22 -2.62 -15.16
CA THR A 238 2.78 -2.89 -15.03
C THR A 238 1.93 -1.67 -15.35
N ALA A 239 2.50 -0.47 -15.36
CA ALA A 239 1.80 0.76 -15.70
C ALA A 239 1.70 0.98 -17.21
N SER A 240 0.77 1.86 -17.60
CA SER A 240 0.62 2.29 -18.99
C SER A 240 1.88 2.93 -19.58
N THR A 241 2.16 2.60 -20.84
CA THR A 241 3.36 3.06 -21.55
C THR A 241 3.20 4.45 -22.18
N THR A 242 1.97 4.89 -22.47
CA THR A 242 1.69 6.17 -23.15
C THR A 242 1.43 7.30 -22.16
N ASN A 243 1.70 8.57 -22.52
CA ASN A 243 1.44 9.69 -21.60
C ASN A 243 -0.04 9.89 -21.28
N ARG A 244 -0.92 9.71 -22.27
CA ARG A 244 -2.38 9.78 -22.08
C ARG A 244 -2.88 8.60 -21.26
N GLY A 245 -2.37 7.40 -21.54
CA GLY A 245 -2.73 6.19 -20.80
C GLY A 245 -2.28 6.24 -19.35
N ARG A 246 -1.10 6.80 -19.05
CA ARG A 246 -0.66 7.05 -17.67
C ARG A 246 -1.61 7.95 -16.87
N LEU A 247 -2.14 9.00 -17.51
CA LEU A 247 -3.12 9.87 -16.86
C LEU A 247 -4.42 9.11 -16.56
N ILE A 248 -4.96 8.37 -17.52
CA ILE A 248 -6.18 7.56 -17.36
C ILE A 248 -5.98 6.48 -16.30
N PHE A 249 -4.85 5.77 -16.34
CA PHE A 249 -4.49 4.72 -15.40
C PHE A 249 -4.42 5.26 -13.96
N GLY A 250 -3.70 6.36 -13.73
CA GLY A 250 -3.63 6.96 -12.40
C GLY A 250 -4.99 7.48 -11.93
N ALA A 251 -5.78 8.12 -12.79
CA ALA A 251 -7.13 8.58 -12.45
C ALA A 251 -8.06 7.41 -12.07
N LEU A 252 -8.05 6.32 -12.84
CA LEU A 252 -8.80 5.11 -12.53
C LEU A 252 -8.37 4.53 -11.18
N ALA A 253 -7.07 4.41 -10.93
CA ALA A 253 -6.56 3.95 -9.65
C ALA A 253 -7.02 4.85 -8.49
N GLY A 254 -7.01 6.17 -8.66
CA GLY A 254 -7.45 7.13 -7.64
C GLY A 254 -8.95 7.00 -7.32
N LEU A 255 -9.78 6.86 -8.36
CA LEU A 255 -11.21 6.57 -8.22
C LEU A 255 -11.44 5.24 -7.49
N LEU A 256 -10.74 4.17 -7.89
CA LEU A 256 -10.87 2.85 -7.26
C LEU A 256 -10.45 2.87 -5.80
N VAL A 257 -9.36 3.57 -5.46
CA VAL A 257 -8.94 3.75 -4.06
C VAL A 257 -10.02 4.45 -3.24
N TRP A 258 -10.61 5.53 -3.77
CA TRP A 258 -11.71 6.21 -3.09
C TRP A 258 -12.91 5.29 -2.90
N LEU A 259 -13.36 4.58 -3.94
CA LEU A 259 -14.49 3.66 -3.87
C LEU A 259 -14.27 2.57 -2.81
N ILE A 260 -13.08 1.96 -2.77
CA ILE A 260 -12.77 0.89 -1.80
C ILE A 260 -12.68 1.46 -0.38
N ARG A 261 -12.08 2.64 -0.19
CA ARG A 261 -11.99 3.27 1.13
C ARG A 261 -13.35 3.68 1.66
N SER A 262 -14.22 4.23 0.81
CA SER A 262 -15.55 4.72 1.20
C SER A 262 -16.58 3.59 1.36
N PHE A 263 -16.60 2.62 0.45
CA PHE A 263 -17.68 1.61 0.38
C PHE A 263 -17.21 0.16 0.52
N GLY A 264 -15.91 -0.11 0.39
CA GLY A 264 -15.37 -1.47 0.50
C GLY A 264 -15.25 -1.96 1.94
N GLY A 265 -14.90 -3.23 2.13
CA GLY A 265 -14.65 -3.80 3.47
C GLY A 265 -13.24 -3.56 4.01
N TYR A 266 -12.30 -3.10 3.18
CA TYR A 266 -10.91 -2.87 3.57
C TYR A 266 -10.64 -1.39 3.89
N PRO A 267 -9.81 -1.09 4.90
CA PRO A 267 -9.51 0.28 5.28
C PRO A 267 -8.47 0.95 4.37
N ASP A 268 -7.49 0.19 3.87
CA ASP A 268 -6.61 0.64 2.80
C ASP A 268 -7.01 -0.01 1.47
N GLY A 269 -7.22 0.82 0.45
CA GLY A 269 -7.70 0.39 -0.87
C GLY A 269 -6.63 0.36 -1.94
N VAL A 270 -5.39 0.78 -1.64
CA VAL A 270 -4.36 1.04 -2.65
C VAL A 270 -3.95 -0.22 -3.38
N ALA A 271 -3.60 -1.29 -2.65
CA ALA A 271 -3.13 -2.53 -3.28
C ALA A 271 -4.17 -3.15 -4.23
N PHE A 272 -5.43 -3.23 -3.79
CA PHE A 272 -6.53 -3.74 -4.62
C PHE A 272 -6.79 -2.85 -5.83
N ALA A 273 -6.82 -1.52 -5.65
CA ALA A 273 -7.00 -0.57 -6.73
C ALA A 273 -5.88 -0.66 -7.77
N VAL A 274 -4.63 -0.82 -7.34
CA VAL A 274 -3.47 -1.03 -8.22
C VAL A 274 -3.66 -2.29 -9.06
N LEU A 275 -4.01 -3.43 -8.43
CA LEU A 275 -4.19 -4.68 -9.15
C LEU A 275 -5.35 -4.60 -10.16
N LEU A 276 -6.47 -4.01 -9.78
CA LEU A 276 -7.60 -3.77 -10.67
C LEU A 276 -7.23 -2.81 -11.82
N ALA A 277 -6.49 -1.75 -11.52
CA ALA A 277 -6.02 -0.82 -12.54
C ALA A 277 -5.07 -1.51 -13.53
N ASN A 278 -4.15 -2.35 -13.05
CA ASN A 278 -3.21 -3.12 -13.88
C ASN A 278 -3.93 -4.02 -14.91
N ILE A 279 -5.08 -4.61 -14.55
CA ILE A 279 -5.91 -5.40 -15.49
C ILE A 279 -6.34 -4.56 -16.69
N THR A 280 -6.59 -3.26 -16.50
CA THR A 280 -7.09 -2.37 -17.55
C THR A 280 -5.99 -1.78 -18.43
N VAL A 281 -4.71 -1.94 -18.06
CA VAL A 281 -3.57 -1.34 -18.77
C VAL A 281 -3.49 -1.75 -20.25
N PRO A 282 -3.64 -3.04 -20.65
CA PRO A 282 -3.64 -3.42 -22.06
C PRO A 282 -4.72 -2.71 -22.88
N LEU A 283 -5.90 -2.49 -22.29
CA LEU A 283 -7.02 -1.79 -22.93
C LEU A 283 -6.73 -0.30 -23.06
N ILE A 284 -6.22 0.32 -21.99
CA ILE A 284 -5.83 1.74 -21.98
C ILE A 284 -4.75 1.98 -23.04
N ASP A 285 -3.72 1.13 -23.09
CA ASP A 285 -2.62 1.26 -24.06
C ASP A 285 -3.08 1.05 -25.50
N TYR A 286 -4.07 0.17 -25.74
CA TYR A 286 -4.68 0.00 -27.06
C TYR A 286 -5.35 1.28 -27.56
N TYR A 287 -6.15 1.96 -26.72
CA TYR A 287 -6.86 3.17 -27.11
C TYR A 287 -6.04 4.46 -27.05
N THR A 288 -4.91 4.45 -26.36
CA THR A 288 -4.07 5.64 -26.17
C THR A 288 -2.82 5.66 -27.03
N ARG A 289 -2.70 4.72 -27.98
CA ARG A 289 -1.57 4.68 -28.93
C ARG A 289 -1.42 6.04 -29.63
N PRO A 290 -0.23 6.67 -29.56
CA PRO A 290 0.01 7.90 -30.27
C PRO A 290 -0.15 7.65 -31.78
N ARG A 291 -0.80 8.59 -32.49
CA ARG A 291 -0.90 8.52 -33.95
C ARG A 291 0.51 8.54 -34.53
N ALA A 292 0.81 7.62 -35.45
CA ALA A 292 2.08 7.60 -36.16
C ALA A 292 2.26 8.94 -36.90
N TYR A 293 3.44 9.52 -36.78
CA TYR A 293 3.79 10.77 -37.44
C TYR A 293 3.70 10.58 -38.96
N GLY A 294 2.81 11.31 -39.64
CA GLY A 294 2.67 11.23 -41.10
C GLY A 294 1.25 11.04 -41.65
N HIS A 295 0.23 10.83 -40.81
CA HIS A 295 -1.17 10.88 -41.27
C HIS A 295 -1.70 12.32 -41.18
N ARG A 296 -1.92 12.94 -42.34
CA ARG A 296 -2.80 14.12 -42.50
C ARG A 296 -4.25 13.71 -42.32
#